data_AF-A0AAN9AGH8-F1
#
_entry.id   AF-A0AAN9AGH8-F1
#
_cell.length_a   1.000
_cell.length_b   1.000
_cell.length_c   1.000
_cell.angle_alpha   90.00
_cell.angle_beta   90.00
_cell.angle_gamma   90.00
#
_symmetry.space_group_name_H-M   'P 1'
#
loop_
_entity.id
_entity.type
_entity.pdbx_description
1 polymer ?
#
loop_
_entity_poly.entity_id
_entity_poly.type
_entity_poly.pdbx_seq_one_letter_code
_entity_poly.pdbx_strand_id
1 'polypeptide(L)' 'MEDFRDNSVKDEKKDCTFLTLIGPKIFSLVKDLVTPKKPEDSTYDKLDTALKSHFRPQLAAS' A
#
# COMPACT_ATOMS: atom_id res chain seq x y z
N MET A 1 8.55 9.12 -0.44
CA MET A 1 8.69 7.65 -0.42
C MET A 1 9.87 7.33 -1.31
N GLU A 2 11.06 7.53 -0.76
CA GLU A 2 12.35 7.50 -1.49
C GLU A 2 13.13 6.20 -1.19
N ASP A 3 12.59 5.32 -0.34
CA ASP A 3 13.31 4.19 0.26
C ASP A 3 13.49 2.97 -0.63
N PHE A 4 12.72 2.82 -1.73
CA PHE A 4 12.84 1.64 -2.61
C PHE A 4 13.97 1.74 -3.64
N ARG A 5 14.54 2.94 -3.87
CA ARG A 5 15.61 3.13 -4.87
C ARG A 5 16.95 2.58 -4.42
N ASP A 6 17.21 2.54 -3.12
CA ASP A 6 18.54 2.24 -2.57
C ASP A 6 18.76 0.73 -2.28
N ASN A 7 17.69 -0.03 -2.04
CA ASN A 7 17.81 -1.40 -1.54
C ASN A 7 17.89 -2.50 -2.63
N SER A 8 18.11 -2.16 -3.91
CA SER A 8 18.14 -3.14 -5.03
C SER A 8 16.95 -4.11 -5.04
N VAL A 9 15.77 -3.68 -4.57
CA VAL A 9 14.56 -4.51 -4.53
C VAL A 9 14.03 -4.59 -5.95
N LYS A 10 14.16 -5.78 -6.56
CA LYS A 10 13.51 -6.08 -7.86
C LYS A 10 12.02 -5.76 -7.77
N ASP A 11 11.46 -5.18 -8.83
CA ASP A 11 10.05 -4.75 -8.88
C ASP A 11 9.06 -5.84 -8.43
N GLU A 12 9.38 -7.10 -8.74
CA GLU A 12 8.63 -8.31 -8.38
C GLU A 12 8.54 -8.59 -6.88
N LYS A 13 9.27 -7.87 -6.02
CA LYS A 13 9.26 -8.04 -4.56
C LYS A 13 8.78 -6.81 -3.80
N LYS A 14 8.40 -5.74 -4.50
CA LYS A 14 8.05 -4.46 -3.85
C LYS A 14 6.77 -4.57 -3.03
N ASP A 15 5.79 -5.33 -3.49
CA ASP A 15 4.54 -5.64 -2.79
C ASP A 15 4.78 -6.38 -1.47
N CYS A 16 5.52 -7.50 -1.50
CA CYS A 16 5.88 -8.27 -0.31
C CYS A 16 6.70 -7.45 0.69
N THR A 17 7.66 -6.69 0.18
CA THR A 17 8.51 -5.80 1.01
C THR A 17 7.67 -4.70 1.64
N PHE A 18 6.76 -4.09 0.87
CA PHE A 18 5.85 -3.06 1.36
C PHE A 18 4.94 -3.59 2.47
N LEU A 19 4.28 -4.73 2.26
CA LEU A 19 3.42 -5.36 3.27
C LEU A 19 4.16 -5.69 4.58
N THR A 20 5.45 -6.01 4.50
CA THR A 20 6.30 -6.24 5.67
C THR A 20 6.64 -4.95 6.42
N LEU A 21 6.86 -3.85 5.69
CA LEU A 21 7.31 -2.57 6.26
C LEU A 21 6.18 -1.72 6.86
N ILE A 22 4.95 -1.82 6.35
CA ILE A 22 3.83 -0.97 6.78
C ILE A 22 3.34 -1.23 8.22
N GLY A 23 3.72 -2.37 8.81
CA GLY A 23 3.34 -2.75 10.16
C GLY A 23 1.85 -3.12 10.32
N PRO A 24 1.43 -3.61 11.49
CA PRO A 24 0.15 -4.28 11.68
C PRO A 24 -1.07 -3.36 11.52
N LYS A 25 -0.96 -2.10 11.95
CA LYS A 25 -2.06 -1.12 11.87
C LYS A 25 -2.42 -0.79 10.43
N ILE A 26 -1.42 -0.46 9.62
CA ILE A 26 -1.62 -0.12 8.21
C ILE A 26 -1.97 -1.37 7.41
N PHE A 27 -1.39 -2.53 7.74
CA PHE A 27 -1.79 -3.80 7.14
C PHE A 27 -3.28 -4.12 7.36
N SER A 28 -3.80 -3.90 8.57
CA SER A 28 -5.24 -4.07 8.85
C SER A 28 -6.11 -3.13 8.02
N LEU A 29 -5.68 -1.88 7.84
CA LEU A 29 -6.38 -0.91 7.01
C LEU A 29 -6.37 -1.33 5.54
N VAL A 30 -5.21 -1.71 5.00
CA VAL A 30 -5.10 -2.22 3.62
C VAL A 30 -6.05 -3.40 3.40
N LYS A 31 -6.09 -4.35 4.34
CA LYS A 31 -6.95 -5.53 4.27
C LYS A 31 -8.44 -5.15 4.15
N ASP A 32 -8.87 -4.14 4.89
CA ASP A 32 -10.23 -3.60 4.78
C ASP A 32 -10.46 -2.98 3.39
N LEU A 33 -9.53 -2.13 2.95
CA LEU A 33 -9.61 -1.40 1.68
C LEU A 33 -9.61 -2.27 0.41
N VAL A 34 -9.02 -3.47 0.46
CA VAL A 34 -8.92 -4.36 -0.72
C VAL A 34 -9.91 -5.54 -0.73
N THR A 35 -10.83 -5.59 0.24
CA THR A 35 -11.88 -6.62 0.31
C THR A 35 -12.72 -6.64 -0.98
N PRO A 36 -13.06 -7.82 -1.56
CA PRO A 36 -12.89 -9.19 -1.04
C PRO A 36 -11.54 -9.87 -1.36
N LYS A 37 -10.58 -9.16 -1.96
CA LYS A 37 -9.26 -9.71 -2.29
C LYS A 37 -8.32 -9.63 -1.09
N LYS A 38 -7.24 -10.43 -1.10
CA LYS A 38 -6.19 -10.31 -0.08
C LYS A 38 -5.19 -9.23 -0.48
N PRO A 39 -4.56 -8.56 0.50
CA PRO A 39 -3.44 -7.65 0.25
C PRO A 39 -2.29 -8.32 -0.53
N GLU A 40 -2.06 -9.60 -0.26
CA GLU A 40 -1.02 -10.45 -0.85
C GLU A 40 -1.26 -10.72 -2.34
N ASP A 41 -2.52 -10.67 -2.79
CA ASP A 41 -2.91 -10.84 -4.20
C ASP A 41 -2.97 -9.48 -4.94
N SER A 42 -2.55 -8.39 -4.30
CA SER A 42 -2.62 -7.03 -4.84
C SER A 42 -1.24 -6.51 -5.24
N THR A 43 -1.17 -5.79 -6.35
CA THR A 43 0.06 -5.13 -6.79
C THR A 43 0.39 -3.95 -5.88
N TYR A 44 1.68 -3.63 -5.76
CA TYR A 44 2.15 -2.46 -5.03
C TYR A 44 1.40 -1.17 -5.38
N ASP A 45 1.17 -0.92 -6.68
CA ASP A 45 0.46 0.28 -7.18
C ASP A 45 -0.99 0.38 -6.65
N LYS A 46 -1.70 -0.75 -6.54
CA LYS A 46 -3.05 -0.78 -5.98
C LYS A 46 -3.05 -0.52 -4.49
N LEU A 47 -2.07 -1.08 -3.77
CA LEU A 47 -1.90 -0.88 -2.34
C LEU A 47 -1.56 0.59 -2.02
N ASP A 48 -0.64 1.18 -2.76
CA ASP A 48 -0.24 2.58 -2.66
C ASP A 48 -1.42 3.52 -2.98
N THR A 49 -2.15 3.25 -4.05
CA THR A 49 -3.33 4.04 -4.44
C THR A 49 -4.43 3.98 -3.39
N ALA A 50 -4.74 2.78 -2.85
CA ALA A 50 -5.77 2.62 -1.83
C ALA A 50 -5.43 3.41 -0.56
N LEU A 51 -4.17 3.31 -0.10
CA LEU A 51 -3.72 4.05 1.07
C LEU A 51 -3.68 5.55 0.84
N LYS A 52 -3.17 6.00 -0.32
CA LYS A 52 -3.20 7.43 -0.69
C LYS A 52 -4.63 7.96 -0.76
N SER A 53 -5.57 7.21 -1.30
CA SER A 53 -6.98 7.60 -1.35
C SER A 53 -7.57 7.75 0.06
N HIS A 54 -7.24 6.81 0.96
CA HIS A 54 -7.71 6.86 2.35
C HIS A 54 -7.11 8.02 3.16
N PHE A 55 -5.81 8.28 3.01
CA PHE A 55 -5.10 9.31 3.79
C PHE A 55 -5.11 10.70 3.16
N ARG A 56 -5.49 10.83 1.89
CA ARG A 56 -5.69 12.16 1.31
C ARG A 56 -6.98 12.74 1.89
N PRO A 57 -6.94 13.99 2.40
CA PRO A 57 -8.18 14.69 2.68
C PRO A 57 -8.96 14.77 1.38
N GLN A 58 -10.15 14.17 1.36
CA GLN A 58 -11.15 14.53 0.36
C GLN A 58 -11.48 15.97 0.67
N LEU A 59 -10.82 16.89 -0.02
CA LEU A 59 -11.21 18.30 0.00
C LEU A 59 -12.66 18.27 -0.45
N ALA A 60 -13.59 18.39 0.50
CA ALA A 60 -14.99 18.57 0.20
C ALA A 60 -15.03 19.85 -0.64
N ALA A 61 -15.19 19.67 -1.96
CA ALA A 61 -15.41 20.78 -2.86
C ALA A 61 -16.64 21.52 -2.34
N SER A 62 -16.39 22.67 -1.71
CA SER A 62 -17.40 23.68 -1.37
C SER A 62 -17.54 24.64 -2.53
#